data_AF-A0A3G8WUH7-F1
#
_entry.id   AF-A0A3G8WUH7-F1
#
_cell.length_a   1.000
_cell.length_b   1.000
_cell.length_c   1.000
_cell.angle_alpha   90.00
_cell.angle_beta   90.00
_cell.angle_gamma   90.00
#
_symmetry.space_group_name_H-M   'P 1'
#
loop_
_entity.id
_entity.type
_entity.pdbx_description
1 polymer ?
#
loop_
_entity_poly.entity_id
_entity_poly.type
_entity_poly.pdbx_seq_one_letter_code
_entity_poly.pdbx_strand_id
1 'polypeptide(L)'
;MTSRAELVQKIQTAFNNVKLEDGIGLWEAEGLDNYADEETMMQLRAKDERMNWENLSYQELAKCESALAFFDAKGMRFCLPIFLIFDLLETEILQEQNLPSPEVVFTLTHDLHSEYQLSRFSLFNSNQIECIIEFLNYKLKNGASNENDYFDKQLKDGLIFWSTKLDN
;
A
#
# COMPACT_ATOMS: atom_id res chain seq x y z
N MET A 1 -19.35 -1.45 -12.94
CA MET A 1 -17.89 -1.36 -12.75
C MET A 1 -17.64 -0.24 -11.76
N THR A 2 -16.88 -0.50 -10.70
CA THR A 2 -16.50 0.51 -9.70
C THR A 2 -15.70 1.61 -10.39
N SER A 3 -16.14 2.86 -10.29
CA SER A 3 -15.35 4.02 -10.72
C SER A 3 -14.17 4.22 -9.77
N ARG A 4 -13.15 4.97 -10.21
CA ARG A 4 -12.02 5.34 -9.34
C ARG A 4 -12.47 5.99 -8.02
N ALA A 5 -13.43 6.92 -8.09
CA ALA A 5 -13.95 7.61 -6.91
C ALA A 5 -14.69 6.66 -5.95
N GLU A 6 -15.48 5.72 -6.49
CA GLU A 6 -16.14 4.68 -5.68
C GLU A 6 -15.10 3.75 -5.03
N LEU A 7 -13.99 3.43 -5.72
CA LEU A 7 -12.93 2.61 -5.15
C LEU A 7 -12.21 3.32 -3.99
N VAL A 8 -11.93 4.62 -4.13
CA VAL A 8 -11.38 5.44 -3.03
C VAL A 8 -12.30 5.39 -1.80
N GLN A 9 -13.61 5.56 -1.99
CA GLN A 9 -14.58 5.48 -0.89
C GLN A 9 -14.65 4.08 -0.25
N LYS A 10 -14.53 3.02 -1.04
CA LYS A 10 -14.45 1.65 -0.53
C LYS A 10 -13.19 1.44 0.31
N ILE A 11 -12.04 1.90 -0.16
CA ILE A 11 -10.78 1.83 0.59
C ILE A 11 -10.92 2.58 1.93
N GLN A 12 -11.40 3.82 1.91
CA GLN A 12 -11.64 4.59 3.13
C GLN A 12 -12.56 3.84 4.12
N THR A 13 -13.63 3.23 3.61
CA THR A 13 -14.58 2.47 4.44
C THR A 13 -13.96 1.19 5.02
N ALA A 14 -13.27 0.40 4.20
CA ALA A 14 -12.70 -0.89 4.60
C ALA A 14 -11.53 -0.75 5.59
N PHE A 15 -10.83 0.39 5.55
CA PHE A 15 -9.71 0.69 6.43
C PHE A 15 -10.06 1.70 7.54
N ASN A 16 -11.33 2.07 7.67
CA ASN A 16 -11.77 3.00 8.71
C ASN A 16 -11.40 2.49 10.12
N ASN A 17 -10.92 3.39 10.97
CA ASN A 17 -10.48 3.12 12.35
C ASN A 17 -9.30 2.13 12.50
N VAL A 18 -8.61 1.74 11.43
CA VAL A 18 -7.36 0.99 11.55
C VAL A 18 -6.32 1.88 12.22
N LYS A 19 -5.71 1.40 13.30
CA LYS A 19 -4.61 2.04 14.03
C LYS A 19 -3.31 1.29 13.80
N LEU A 20 -2.19 2.01 13.89
CA LEU A 20 -0.86 1.42 13.75
C LEU A 20 -0.48 0.55 14.95
N GLU A 21 -1.00 0.90 16.14
CA GLU A 21 -0.67 0.26 17.42
C GLU A 21 0.84 0.34 17.70
N ASP A 22 1.52 -0.80 17.83
CA ASP A 22 2.97 -0.96 17.99
C ASP A 22 3.69 -1.29 16.67
N GLY A 23 2.96 -1.32 15.55
CA GLY A 23 3.50 -1.60 14.22
C GLY A 23 4.51 -0.56 13.72
N ILE A 24 5.22 -0.94 12.66
CA ILE A 24 6.22 -0.10 11.98
C ILE A 24 5.50 0.98 11.16
N GLY A 25 5.71 2.25 11.50
CA GLY A 25 5.12 3.37 10.78
C GLY A 25 5.94 3.85 9.60
N LEU A 26 5.46 4.88 8.90
CA LEU A 26 6.05 5.41 7.68
C LEU A 26 7.51 5.84 7.86
N TRP A 27 7.78 6.63 8.90
CA TRP A 27 9.11 7.16 9.19
C TRP A 27 10.04 6.10 9.78
N GLU A 28 9.51 5.19 10.62
CA GLU A 28 10.26 4.05 11.13
C GLU A 28 10.73 3.14 9.98
N ALA A 29 9.85 2.86 9.00
CA ALA A 29 10.20 2.09 7.80
C ALA A 29 11.30 2.76 6.95
N GLU A 30 11.22 4.08 6.75
CA GLU A 30 12.28 4.86 6.09
C GLU A 30 13.61 4.77 6.83
N GLY A 31 13.57 4.79 8.17
CA GLY A 31 14.76 4.62 9.01
C GLY A 31 15.43 3.26 8.84
N LEU A 32 14.63 2.18 8.71
CA LEU A 32 15.13 0.83 8.46
C LEU A 32 15.85 0.74 7.12
N ASP A 33 15.28 1.32 6.06
CA ASP A 33 15.91 1.34 4.74
C ASP A 33 17.24 2.10 4.74
N ASN A 34 17.30 3.21 5.48
CA ASN A 34 18.50 4.02 5.63
C ASN A 34 19.52 3.49 6.65
N TYR A 35 19.30 2.30 7.25
CA TYR A 35 20.15 1.73 8.30
C TYR A 35 20.40 2.71 9.46
N ALA A 36 19.36 3.44 9.86
CA ALA A 36 19.45 4.43 10.92
C ALA A 36 19.87 3.80 12.27
N ASP A 37 20.57 4.58 13.09
CA ASP A 37 20.95 4.14 14.43
C ASP A 37 19.75 4.12 15.40
N GLU A 38 19.95 3.52 16.57
CA GLU A 38 18.88 3.33 17.56
C GLU A 38 18.25 4.66 18.02
N GLU A 39 19.07 5.71 18.19
CA GLU A 39 18.58 7.03 18.59
C GLU A 39 17.67 7.63 17.50
N THR A 40 18.11 7.58 16.24
CA THR A 40 17.35 8.06 15.09
C THR A 40 16.07 7.24 14.92
N MET A 41 16.13 5.92 15.09
CA MET A 41 14.96 5.04 15.02
C MET A 41 13.91 5.39 16.09
N MET A 42 14.32 5.69 17.32
CA MET A 42 13.40 6.14 18.36
C MET A 42 12.71 7.47 17.99
N GLN A 43 13.44 8.40 17.38
CA GLN A 43 12.88 9.69 16.95
C GLN A 43 11.90 9.52 15.78
N LEU A 44 12.23 8.68 14.80
CA LEU A 44 11.37 8.37 13.66
C LEU A 44 10.08 7.68 14.12
N ARG A 45 10.19 6.69 15.01
CA ARG A 45 9.04 6.01 15.61
C ARG A 45 8.13 6.94 16.40
N ALA A 46 8.70 7.95 17.07
CA ALA A 46 7.95 8.97 17.80
C ALA A 46 7.24 9.98 16.88
N LYS A 47 7.72 10.12 15.63
CA LYS A 47 7.13 10.99 14.60
C LYS A 47 5.95 10.33 13.89
N ASP A 48 5.88 9.01 13.89
CA ASP A 48 4.82 8.28 13.17
C ASP A 48 3.41 8.62 13.65
N GLU A 49 2.53 8.87 12.68
CA GLU A 49 1.09 8.89 12.89
C GLU A 49 0.63 7.45 13.24
N ARG A 50 -0.12 7.31 14.34
CA ARG A 50 -0.51 5.99 14.88
C ARG A 50 -2.01 5.76 14.98
N MET A 51 -2.79 6.81 14.85
CA MET A 51 -4.21 6.86 15.19
C MET A 51 -5.10 6.91 13.96
N ASN A 52 -4.71 7.69 12.94
CA ASN A 52 -5.49 7.86 11.73
C ASN A 52 -4.59 7.95 10.51
N TRP A 53 -4.59 6.90 9.68
CA TRP A 53 -3.77 6.84 8.47
C TRP A 53 -4.12 7.93 7.45
N GLU A 54 -5.33 8.51 7.49
CA GLU A 54 -5.73 9.63 6.63
C GLU A 54 -4.97 10.92 6.92
N ASN A 55 -4.29 11.03 8.07
CA ASN A 55 -3.47 12.18 8.41
C ASN A 55 -2.10 12.16 7.73
N LEU A 56 -1.67 11.02 7.17
CA LEU A 56 -0.44 10.94 6.38
C LEU A 56 -0.61 11.78 5.12
N SER A 57 0.39 12.59 4.76
CA SER A 57 0.32 13.39 3.53
C SER A 57 1.01 12.68 2.35
N TYR A 58 0.54 12.93 1.12
CA TYR A 58 1.19 12.39 -0.09
C TYR A 58 2.67 12.81 -0.20
N GLN A 59 3.03 13.98 0.33
CA GLN A 59 4.42 14.44 0.37
C GLN A 59 5.30 13.57 1.26
N GLU A 60 4.78 13.12 2.41
CA GLU A 60 5.49 12.20 3.29
C GLU A 60 5.61 10.82 2.66
N LEU A 61 4.53 10.31 2.03
CA LEU A 61 4.56 9.03 1.33
C LEU A 61 5.57 9.03 0.18
N ALA A 62 5.60 10.09 -0.62
CA ALA A 62 6.56 10.25 -1.72
C ALA A 62 8.00 10.37 -1.23
N LYS A 63 8.21 10.96 -0.04
CA LYS A 63 9.53 11.02 0.58
C LYS A 63 9.97 9.65 1.12
N CYS A 64 9.02 8.85 1.59
CA CYS A 64 9.23 7.53 2.16
C CYS A 64 8.81 6.43 1.17
N GLU A 65 9.24 6.55 -0.09
CA GLU A 65 8.77 5.69 -1.19
C GLU A 65 9.10 4.20 -0.97
N SER A 66 10.22 3.91 -0.30
CA SER A 66 10.66 2.54 -0.01
C SER A 66 9.94 1.92 1.20
N ALA A 67 9.20 2.69 1.99
CA ALA A 67 8.58 2.23 3.24
C ALA A 67 7.64 1.01 3.05
N LEU A 68 7.00 0.90 1.88
CA LEU A 68 6.17 -0.25 1.50
C LEU A 68 6.92 -1.59 1.51
N ALA A 69 8.26 -1.61 1.50
CA ALA A 69 9.06 -2.82 1.62
C ALA A 69 9.36 -3.22 3.08
N PHE A 70 9.22 -2.31 4.06
CA PHE A 70 9.71 -2.49 5.44
C PHE A 70 8.61 -2.58 6.51
N PHE A 71 7.35 -2.29 6.17
CA PHE A 71 6.26 -2.45 7.14
C PHE A 71 6.13 -3.89 7.65
N ASP A 72 5.83 -4.06 8.94
CA ASP A 72 5.31 -5.31 9.48
C ASP A 72 3.80 -5.46 9.17
N ALA A 73 3.16 -6.50 9.69
CA ALA A 73 1.75 -6.76 9.38
C ALA A 73 0.80 -5.62 9.81
N LYS A 74 1.11 -4.94 10.92
CA LYS A 74 0.31 -3.82 11.43
C LYS A 74 0.57 -2.54 10.64
N GLY A 75 1.83 -2.23 10.38
CA GLY A 75 2.25 -1.14 9.50
C GLY A 75 1.64 -1.27 8.11
N MET A 76 1.66 -2.48 7.55
CA MET A 76 1.10 -2.75 6.23
C MET A 76 -0.41 -2.54 6.23
N ARG A 77 -1.12 -3.05 7.24
CA ARG A 77 -2.56 -2.82 7.38
C ARG A 77 -2.93 -1.34 7.56
N PHE A 78 -2.11 -0.58 8.28
CA PHE A 78 -2.35 0.84 8.58
C PHE A 78 -2.00 1.77 7.41
N CYS A 79 -0.83 1.62 6.80
CA CYS A 79 -0.31 2.52 5.78
C CYS A 79 -0.82 2.21 4.37
N LEU A 80 -1.07 0.95 4.02
CA LEU A 80 -1.49 0.57 2.66
C LEU A 80 -2.67 1.37 2.07
N PRO A 81 -3.77 1.69 2.80
CA PRO A 81 -4.91 2.39 2.21
C PRO A 81 -4.53 3.73 1.57
N ILE A 82 -3.66 4.52 2.19
CA ILE A 82 -3.28 5.82 1.61
C ILE A 82 -2.35 5.67 0.42
N PHE A 83 -1.49 4.64 0.41
CA PHE A 83 -0.68 4.30 -0.77
C PHE A 83 -1.54 3.87 -1.96
N LEU A 84 -2.58 3.06 -1.72
CA LEU A 84 -3.57 2.68 -2.76
C LEU A 84 -4.26 3.92 -3.34
N ILE A 85 -4.71 4.83 -2.48
CA ILE A 85 -5.37 6.07 -2.91
C ILE A 85 -4.40 6.98 -3.67
N PHE A 86 -3.15 7.10 -3.22
CA PHE A 86 -2.12 7.87 -3.91
C PHE A 86 -1.89 7.32 -5.33
N ASP A 87 -1.66 6.02 -5.49
CA ASP A 87 -1.48 5.41 -6.82
C ASP A 87 -2.73 5.57 -7.72
N LEU A 88 -3.95 5.49 -7.15
CA LEU A 88 -5.19 5.72 -7.92
C LEU A 88 -5.33 7.17 -8.43
N LEU A 89 -4.88 8.13 -7.63
CA LEU A 89 -4.96 9.58 -7.89
C LEU A 89 -3.65 10.15 -8.44
N GLU A 90 -2.72 9.30 -8.88
CA GLU A 90 -1.36 9.69 -9.27
C GLU A 90 -1.36 10.82 -10.29
N THR A 91 -2.22 10.74 -11.32
CA THR A 91 -2.26 11.77 -12.38
C THR A 91 -2.61 13.14 -11.83
N GLU A 92 -3.61 13.23 -10.96
CA GLU A 92 -4.00 14.47 -10.30
C GLU A 92 -2.90 14.98 -9.36
N ILE A 93 -2.33 14.10 -8.54
CA ILE A 93 -1.30 14.47 -7.57
C ILE A 93 -0.01 14.89 -8.25
N LEU A 94 0.38 14.23 -9.35
CA LEU A 94 1.53 14.63 -10.17
C LEU A 94 1.32 16.02 -10.77
N GLN A 95 0.11 16.31 -11.28
CA GLN A 95 -0.22 17.63 -11.83
C GLN A 95 -0.19 18.74 -10.77
N GLU A 96 -0.67 18.45 -9.56
CA GLU A 96 -0.80 19.44 -8.49
C GLU A 96 0.50 19.64 -7.68
N GLN A 97 1.25 18.56 -7.44
CA GLN A 97 2.35 18.53 -6.47
C GLN A 97 3.67 17.99 -7.04
N ASN A 98 3.68 17.44 -8.26
CA ASN A 98 4.86 16.88 -8.91
C ASN A 98 5.56 15.79 -8.07
N LEU A 99 4.78 14.87 -7.50
CA LEU A 99 5.27 13.76 -6.67
C LEU A 99 5.31 12.44 -7.49
N PRO A 100 6.34 11.60 -7.30
CA PRO A 100 6.42 10.29 -7.96
C PRO A 100 5.36 9.31 -7.44
N SER A 101 5.01 8.34 -8.27
CA SER A 101 4.08 7.26 -7.92
C SER A 101 4.70 6.25 -6.97
N PRO A 102 3.98 5.78 -5.94
CA PRO A 102 4.46 4.70 -5.09
C PRO A 102 4.45 3.34 -5.80
N GLU A 103 5.36 2.43 -5.44
CA GLU A 103 5.46 1.08 -6.03
C GLU A 103 4.42 0.07 -5.48
N VAL A 104 3.14 0.45 -5.50
CA VAL A 104 2.05 -0.32 -4.89
C VAL A 104 1.77 -1.61 -5.64
N VAL A 105 1.74 -1.56 -6.98
CA VAL A 105 1.50 -2.76 -7.80
C VAL A 105 2.61 -3.80 -7.56
N PHE A 106 3.87 -3.37 -7.53
CA PHE A 106 4.99 -4.27 -7.26
C PHE A 106 4.84 -4.91 -5.88
N THR A 107 4.58 -4.12 -4.84
CA THR A 107 4.38 -4.60 -3.46
C THR A 107 3.29 -5.68 -3.37
N LEU A 108 2.19 -5.51 -4.10
CA LEU A 108 1.02 -6.40 -4.06
C LEU A 108 1.06 -7.58 -5.04
N THR A 109 2.14 -7.72 -5.81
CA THR A 109 2.25 -8.78 -6.84
C THR A 109 3.58 -9.52 -6.84
N HIS A 110 4.63 -8.93 -6.25
CA HIS A 110 5.95 -9.52 -6.21
C HIS A 110 6.11 -10.48 -5.02
N ASP A 111 6.66 -11.67 -5.32
CA ASP A 111 7.08 -12.69 -4.35
C ASP A 111 6.03 -13.02 -3.26
N LEU A 112 4.75 -13.06 -3.64
CA LEU A 112 3.61 -13.21 -2.71
C LEU A 112 3.61 -14.51 -1.90
N HIS A 113 4.40 -15.49 -2.31
CA HIS A 113 4.50 -16.78 -1.63
C HIS A 113 5.65 -16.84 -0.60
N SER A 114 6.47 -15.80 -0.48
CA SER A 114 7.51 -15.78 0.56
C SER A 114 6.92 -15.62 1.95
N GLU A 115 7.60 -16.19 2.94
CA GLU A 115 7.22 -16.06 4.35
C GLU A 115 7.13 -14.59 4.78
N TYR A 116 7.99 -13.74 4.23
CA TYR A 116 8.00 -12.31 4.48
C TYR A 116 6.69 -11.65 4.02
N GLN A 117 6.29 -11.82 2.76
CA GLN A 117 5.07 -11.22 2.23
C GLN A 117 3.82 -11.79 2.91
N LEU A 118 3.79 -13.11 3.13
CA LEU A 118 2.69 -13.77 3.85
C LEU A 118 2.51 -13.21 5.27
N SER A 119 3.60 -12.97 5.99
CA SER A 119 3.57 -12.37 7.33
C SER A 119 2.99 -10.96 7.29
N ARG A 120 3.46 -10.11 6.38
CA ARG A 120 3.05 -8.68 6.29
C ARG A 120 1.60 -8.50 5.85
N PHE A 121 1.06 -9.47 5.10
CA PHE A 121 -0.33 -9.41 4.62
C PHE A 121 -1.32 -10.17 5.53
N SER A 122 -0.83 -10.76 6.63
CA SER A 122 -1.62 -11.66 7.48
C SER A 122 -2.79 -11.01 8.24
N LEU A 123 -2.78 -9.67 8.40
CA LEU A 123 -3.78 -8.96 9.21
C LEU A 123 -4.93 -8.35 8.40
N PHE A 124 -4.92 -8.47 7.07
CA PHE A 124 -6.02 -7.97 6.25
C PHE A 124 -7.28 -8.83 6.45
N ASN A 125 -8.42 -8.16 6.61
CA ASN A 125 -9.73 -8.83 6.57
C ASN A 125 -10.28 -8.91 5.14
N SER A 126 -11.38 -9.64 4.95
CA SER A 126 -11.99 -9.85 3.64
C SER A 126 -12.34 -8.54 2.92
N ASN A 127 -12.90 -7.53 3.61
CA ASN A 127 -13.23 -6.23 2.99
C ASN A 127 -11.97 -5.48 2.49
N GLN A 128 -10.86 -5.61 3.22
CA GLN A 128 -9.58 -4.99 2.84
C GLN A 128 -8.96 -5.73 1.66
N ILE A 129 -9.05 -7.06 1.63
CA ILE A 129 -8.61 -7.90 0.50
C ILE A 129 -9.46 -7.60 -0.74
N GLU A 130 -10.77 -7.43 -0.62
CA GLU A 130 -11.64 -7.01 -1.72
C GLU A 130 -11.18 -5.68 -2.32
N CYS A 131 -10.81 -4.70 -1.49
CA CYS A 131 -10.26 -3.43 -1.98
C CYS A 131 -8.95 -3.61 -2.74
N ILE A 132 -8.06 -4.49 -2.28
CA ILE A 132 -6.80 -4.84 -2.97
C ILE A 132 -7.10 -5.47 -4.33
N ILE A 133 -8.05 -6.41 -4.40
CA ILE A 133 -8.47 -7.06 -5.65
C ILE A 133 -9.10 -6.05 -6.61
N GLU A 134 -9.97 -5.18 -6.13
CA GLU A 134 -10.58 -4.12 -6.96
C GLU A 134 -9.53 -3.13 -7.48
N PHE A 135 -8.53 -2.79 -6.66
CA PHE A 135 -7.39 -1.97 -7.07
C PHE A 135 -6.58 -2.64 -8.19
N LEU A 136 -6.18 -3.90 -8.03
CA LEU A 136 -5.39 -4.61 -9.05
C LEU A 136 -6.19 -4.77 -10.36
N ASN A 137 -7.50 -5.03 -10.28
CA ASN A 137 -8.38 -5.05 -11.45
C ASN A 137 -8.48 -3.67 -12.13
N TYR A 138 -8.54 -2.59 -11.34
CA TYR A 138 -8.53 -1.22 -11.86
C TYR A 138 -7.22 -0.95 -12.61
N LYS A 139 -6.05 -1.34 -12.06
CA LYS A 139 -4.75 -1.18 -12.74
C LYS A 139 -4.64 -2.04 -13.99
N LEU A 140 -5.14 -3.28 -13.97
CA LEU A 140 -5.16 -4.16 -15.16
C LEU A 140 -6.01 -3.59 -16.29
N LYS A 141 -7.15 -2.96 -15.97
CA LYS A 141 -8.06 -2.39 -16.98
C LYS A 141 -7.57 -1.05 -17.54
N ASN A 142 -6.98 -0.21 -16.69
CA ASN A 142 -6.62 1.18 -17.04
C ASN A 142 -5.12 1.39 -17.27
N GLY A 143 -4.29 0.34 -17.11
CA GLY A 143 -2.89 0.37 -17.51
C GLY A 143 -2.78 0.71 -18.99
N ALA A 144 -1.80 1.55 -19.35
CA ALA A 144 -1.55 1.93 -20.73
C ALA A 144 -1.39 0.65 -21.57
N SER A 145 -2.39 0.35 -22.39
CA SER A 145 -2.42 -0.77 -23.31
C SER A 145 -1.40 -0.53 -24.43
N ASN A 146 -0.11 -0.63 -24.10
CA ASN A 146 1.01 -0.66 -25.01
C ASN A 146 1.97 -1.73 -24.48
N GLU A 147 1.75 -2.96 -24.95
CA GLU A 147 2.72 -4.07 -25.00
C GLU A 147 3.63 -4.25 -23.77
N ASN A 148 3.15 -4.92 -22.71
CA ASN A 148 4.03 -5.71 -21.85
C ASN A 148 3.25 -6.85 -21.20
N ASP A 149 3.22 -8.01 -21.88
CA ASP A 149 2.69 -9.29 -21.39
C ASP A 149 3.11 -9.61 -19.94
N TYR A 150 4.30 -9.14 -19.54
CA TYR A 150 4.84 -9.31 -18.20
C TYR A 150 4.03 -8.59 -17.09
N PHE A 151 3.62 -7.33 -17.31
CA PHE A 151 2.92 -6.54 -16.28
C PHE A 151 1.49 -7.06 -16.07
N ASP A 152 0.80 -7.36 -17.17
CA ASP A 152 -0.52 -8.01 -17.13
C ASP A 152 -0.45 -9.38 -16.46
N LYS A 153 0.58 -10.17 -16.75
CA LYS A 153 0.80 -11.46 -16.08
C LYS A 153 1.01 -11.28 -14.58
N GLN A 154 1.85 -10.33 -14.17
CA GLN A 154 2.10 -10.04 -12.76
C GLN A 154 0.81 -9.61 -12.02
N LEU A 155 -0.01 -8.75 -12.63
CA LEU A 155 -1.32 -8.37 -12.09
C LEU A 155 -2.27 -9.56 -12.00
N LYS A 156 -2.34 -10.41 -13.03
CA LYS A 156 -3.20 -11.63 -13.03
C LYS A 156 -2.75 -12.63 -11.97
N ASP A 157 -1.45 -12.88 -11.83
CA ASP A 157 -0.89 -13.76 -10.82
C ASP A 157 -1.20 -13.23 -9.41
N GLY A 158 -1.05 -11.92 -9.19
CA GLY A 158 -1.46 -11.26 -7.95
C GLY A 158 -2.96 -11.41 -7.66
N LEU A 159 -3.82 -11.17 -8.66
CA LEU A 159 -5.27 -11.34 -8.54
C LEU A 159 -5.66 -12.77 -8.14
N ILE A 160 -5.00 -13.78 -8.70
CA ILE A 160 -5.20 -15.18 -8.31
C ILE A 160 -4.83 -15.37 -6.83
N PHE A 161 -3.64 -14.92 -6.42
CA PHE A 161 -3.19 -15.02 -5.03
C PHE A 161 -4.19 -14.37 -4.07
N TRP A 162 -4.55 -13.10 -4.28
CA TRP A 162 -5.43 -12.37 -3.38
C TRP A 162 -6.84 -12.97 -3.33
N SER A 163 -7.33 -13.52 -4.44
CA SER A 163 -8.63 -14.21 -4.48
C SER A 163 -8.63 -15.43 -3.55
N THR A 164 -7.52 -16.18 -3.44
CA THR A 164 -7.43 -17.31 -2.48
C THR A 164 -7.49 -16.88 -1.01
N LYS A 165 -7.31 -15.59 -0.72
CA LYS A 165 -7.36 -15.04 0.64
C LYS A 165 -8.76 -14.59 1.06
N LEU A 166 -9.73 -14.52 0.14
CA LEU A 166 -11.13 -14.24 0.48
C LEU A 166 -11.85 -15.43 1.12
N ASP A 167 -11.40 -16.64 0.80
CA ASP A 167 -12.06 -17.90 1.22
C ASP A 167 -11.59 -18.42 2.60
N ASN A 168 -10.72 -17.70 3.30
CA ASN A 168 -10.18 -18.05 4.62
C ASN A 168 -10.65 -17.07 5.70
#